data_AF-A0A2H1FEL7-F1
#
_entry.id   AF-A0A2H1FEL7-F1
#
_cell.length_a   1.000
_cell.length_b   1.000
_cell.length_c   1.000
_cell.angle_alpha   90.00
_cell.angle_beta   90.00
_cell.angle_gamma   90.00
#
_symmetry.space_group_name_H-M   'P 1'
#
loop_
_entity.id
_entity.type
_entity.pdbx_description
1 polymer ?
#
loop_
_entity_poly.entity_id
_entity_poly.type
_entity_poly.pdbx_seq_one_letter_code
_entity_poly.pdbx_strand_id
1 'polypeptide(L)'
;MVTDKDIVNKDIVNKEKGNNQNADNIISSPTSNKNLVQILVEKENIEIYNPDLGANDHKILLLLNDNSELNHYYTFKGIMRKINLHQQSLSRSLQRLESLELIEKTMMGYKITKECKTQLSKRREANFSSIPIKIPIESAGFTQLIQTHVPCDLMTHDIVAALTGKWFDTLRWLGLVEGDNEYLLQWISTDHKVLVNLRILSRYIIIETNATNEKDRMESMISSYKILDYATKLAKNKINRCSSTQYELDIFD
;
A
#
# COMPACT_ATOMS: atom_id res chain seq x y z
N MET A 1 49.29 -21.99 -45.10
CA MET A 1 49.32 -22.41 -46.52
C MET A 1 48.27 -23.48 -46.72
N VAL A 2 47.70 -23.54 -47.93
CA VAL A 2 46.64 -24.44 -48.47
C VAL A 2 45.28 -23.72 -48.73
N THR A 3 45.28 -23.04 -49.88
CA THR A 3 44.38 -23.07 -51.07
C THR A 3 42.87 -22.78 -51.03
N ASP A 4 42.52 -21.83 -51.91
CA ASP A 4 41.25 -21.52 -52.57
C ASP A 4 40.59 -22.67 -53.36
N LYS A 5 39.26 -22.56 -53.55
CA LYS A 5 38.54 -22.75 -54.84
C LYS A 5 37.04 -22.38 -54.74
N ASP A 6 36.71 -21.20 -55.26
CA ASP A 6 35.85 -20.96 -56.44
C ASP A 6 34.40 -21.49 -56.60
N ILE A 7 33.55 -20.57 -57.10
CA ILE A 7 32.36 -20.69 -58.01
C ILE A 7 30.93 -20.67 -57.41
N VAL A 8 30.35 -19.46 -57.28
CA VAL A 8 29.35 -18.78 -58.17
C VAL A 8 28.15 -19.55 -58.82
N ASN A 9 26.98 -18.86 -58.81
CA ASN A 9 25.80 -18.87 -59.75
C ASN A 9 24.68 -19.93 -59.53
N LYS A 10 23.37 -19.70 -59.80
CA LYS A 10 22.52 -18.55 -60.20
C LYS A 10 21.04 -19.02 -60.26
N ASP A 11 20.11 -18.06 -60.43
CA ASP A 11 18.80 -18.15 -61.12
C ASP A 11 17.49 -18.52 -60.36
N ILE A 12 16.78 -17.46 -59.93
CA ILE A 12 15.51 -16.92 -60.51
C ILE A 12 14.51 -17.92 -61.11
N VAL A 13 13.28 -17.96 -60.55
CA VAL A 13 12.01 -18.00 -61.33
C VAL A 13 10.91 -17.19 -60.61
N ASN A 14 10.49 -16.10 -61.26
CA ASN A 14 9.23 -15.38 -61.02
C ASN A 14 8.07 -16.08 -61.74
N LYS A 15 6.86 -16.12 -61.14
CA LYS A 15 5.63 -15.85 -61.91
C LYS A 15 4.39 -15.51 -61.04
N GLU A 16 4.07 -14.23 -61.18
CA GLU A 16 2.81 -13.49 -61.06
C GLU A 16 1.43 -14.18 -61.26
N LYS A 17 0.45 -13.54 -60.59
CA LYS A 17 -0.89 -13.07 -61.04
C LYS A 17 -2.16 -13.91 -60.77
N GLY A 18 -3.09 -13.28 -60.01
CA GLY A 18 -4.45 -13.00 -60.50
C GLY A 18 -5.63 -13.39 -59.59
N ASN A 19 -6.31 -12.38 -59.01
CA ASN A 19 -7.76 -12.17 -58.71
C ASN A 19 -8.72 -13.38 -58.73
N ASN A 20 -9.70 -13.58 -57.83
CA ASN A 20 -10.82 -12.68 -57.53
C ASN A 20 -11.77 -13.27 -56.44
N GLN A 21 -12.44 -12.39 -55.67
CA GLN A 21 -13.82 -12.45 -55.14
C GLN A 21 -14.24 -13.25 -53.88
N ASN A 22 -14.70 -12.46 -52.88
CA ASN A 22 -15.91 -12.56 -52.03
C ASN A 22 -16.21 -13.81 -51.18
N ALA A 23 -16.21 -13.66 -49.84
CA ALA A 23 -17.42 -13.61 -49.00
C ALA A 23 -17.08 -13.81 -47.50
N ASP A 24 -17.47 -12.82 -46.69
CA ASP A 24 -17.93 -12.83 -45.30
C ASP A 24 -17.49 -13.89 -44.27
N ASN A 25 -17.12 -13.32 -43.11
CA ASN A 25 -17.45 -13.74 -41.74
C ASN A 25 -16.39 -14.37 -40.81
N ILE A 26 -16.04 -13.55 -39.80
CA ILE A 26 -16.10 -13.81 -38.35
C ILE A 26 -14.97 -14.67 -37.72
N ILE A 27 -14.51 -14.15 -36.56
CA ILE A 27 -13.65 -14.71 -35.51
C ILE A 27 -12.15 -14.43 -35.65
N SER A 28 -11.73 -13.28 -35.12
CA SER A 28 -10.39 -13.12 -34.54
C SER A 28 -10.51 -13.07 -33.01
N SER A 29 -9.90 -14.05 -32.34
CA SER A 29 -9.38 -13.98 -30.98
C SER A 29 -8.42 -15.16 -30.77
N PRO A 30 -7.51 -15.12 -29.77
CA PRO A 30 -6.80 -13.98 -29.23
C PRO A 30 -5.29 -14.25 -29.11
N THR A 31 -4.47 -13.24 -29.41
CA THR A 31 -3.06 -13.25 -29.02
C THR A 31 -2.93 -12.80 -27.57
N SER A 32 -2.19 -13.63 -26.83
CA SER A 32 -2.02 -13.68 -25.38
C SER A 32 -1.54 -12.37 -24.73
N ASN A 33 -2.33 -11.95 -23.74
CA ASN A 33 -2.04 -11.23 -22.49
C ASN A 33 -0.82 -10.30 -22.40
N LYS A 34 -1.12 -9.00 -22.42
CA LYS A 34 -0.36 -7.97 -21.72
C LYS A 34 -0.69 -8.06 -20.22
N ASN A 35 0.33 -8.29 -19.40
CA ASN A 35 0.29 -8.06 -17.96
C ASN A 35 0.07 -6.57 -17.68
N LEU A 36 -1.18 -6.15 -17.70
CA LEU A 36 -1.65 -5.02 -16.91
C LEU A 36 -2.31 -5.64 -15.69
N VAL A 37 -1.74 -5.42 -14.51
CA VAL A 37 -2.43 -5.69 -13.25
C VAL A 37 -3.57 -4.69 -13.16
N GLN A 38 -4.65 -5.02 -13.86
CA GLN A 38 -5.97 -4.48 -13.62
C GLN A 38 -6.37 -5.11 -12.29
N ILE A 39 -6.33 -4.32 -11.21
CA ILE A 39 -6.99 -4.69 -9.97
C ILE A 39 -8.45 -4.92 -10.37
N LEU A 40 -8.82 -6.19 -10.58
CA LEU A 40 -10.21 -6.61 -10.57
C LEU A 40 -10.66 -6.36 -9.13
N VAL A 41 -11.18 -5.15 -8.91
CA VAL A 41 -12.10 -4.89 -7.82
C VAL A 41 -13.34 -5.70 -8.19
N GLU A 42 -13.39 -6.96 -7.77
CA GLU A 42 -14.69 -7.61 -7.59
C GLU A 42 -15.52 -6.65 -6.76
N LYS A 43 -16.68 -6.28 -7.31
CA LYS A 43 -17.60 -5.30 -6.73
C LYS A 43 -18.16 -5.86 -5.43
N GLU A 44 -17.40 -5.76 -4.35
CA GLU A 44 -17.94 -5.90 -3.01
C GLU A 44 -18.64 -4.58 -2.68
N ASN A 45 -19.96 -4.63 -2.82
CA ASN A 45 -20.87 -3.54 -2.51
C ASN A 45 -20.83 -3.27 -1.00
N ILE A 46 -19.96 -2.36 -0.56
CA ILE A 46 -20.30 -1.52 0.58
C ILE A 46 -21.48 -0.66 0.13
N GLU A 47 -22.68 -1.22 0.16
CA GLU A 47 -23.91 -0.48 -0.06
C GLU A 47 -24.18 0.37 1.19
N ILE A 48 -23.45 1.47 1.32
CA ILE A 48 -24.08 2.68 1.84
C ILE A 48 -24.92 3.15 0.66
N TYR A 49 -26.18 2.71 0.56
CA TYR A 49 -27.10 3.24 -0.45
C TYR A 49 -27.45 4.67 -0.07
N ASN A 50 -26.51 5.57 -0.30
CA ASN A 50 -26.74 6.98 -0.39
C ASN A 50 -26.63 7.30 -1.89
N PRO A 51 -27.72 7.71 -2.54
CA PRO A 51 -27.74 7.97 -3.98
C PRO A 51 -26.73 9.05 -4.40
N ASP A 52 -26.22 9.84 -3.45
CA ASP A 52 -25.23 10.89 -3.70
C ASP A 52 -23.77 10.39 -3.74
N LEU A 53 -23.51 9.12 -3.41
CA LEU A 53 -22.17 8.53 -3.41
C LEU A 53 -21.79 7.96 -4.77
N GLY A 54 -20.68 8.45 -5.33
CA GLY A 54 -20.07 7.96 -6.55
C GLY A 54 -19.00 6.88 -6.31
N ALA A 55 -18.48 6.30 -7.39
CA ALA A 55 -17.49 5.22 -7.32
C ALA A 55 -16.20 5.58 -6.55
N ASN A 56 -15.75 6.83 -6.62
CA ASN A 56 -14.56 7.28 -5.88
C ASN A 56 -14.80 7.34 -4.37
N ASP A 57 -16.01 7.65 -3.93
CA ASP A 57 -16.34 7.70 -2.51
C ASP A 57 -16.31 6.30 -1.91
N HIS A 58 -16.87 5.33 -2.65
CA HIS A 58 -16.82 3.91 -2.28
C HIS A 58 -15.39 3.40 -2.16
N LYS A 59 -14.50 3.75 -3.12
CA LYS A 59 -13.07 3.41 -3.04
C LYS A 59 -12.39 3.97 -1.79
N ILE A 60 -12.72 5.20 -1.41
CA ILE A 60 -12.18 5.83 -0.20
C ILE A 60 -12.71 5.14 1.05
N LEU A 61 -14.02 4.87 1.11
CA LEU A 61 -14.63 4.18 2.24
C LEU A 61 -14.10 2.76 2.41
N LEU A 62 -13.93 2.01 1.32
CA LEU A 62 -13.26 0.71 1.31
C LEU A 62 -11.85 0.80 1.91
N LEU A 63 -11.04 1.76 1.45
CA LEU A 63 -9.69 1.97 1.98
C LEU A 63 -9.68 2.31 3.48
N LEU A 64 -10.59 3.17 3.93
CA LEU A 64 -10.64 3.62 5.32
C LEU A 64 -11.30 2.60 6.28
N ASN A 65 -11.92 1.54 5.73
CA ASN A 65 -12.60 0.48 6.46
C ASN A 65 -12.03 -0.92 6.14
N ASP A 66 -10.76 -0.98 5.69
CA ASP A 66 -10.06 -2.19 5.23
C ASP A 66 -9.80 -3.23 6.36
N ASN A 67 -10.24 -2.94 7.59
CA ASN A 67 -10.49 -3.88 8.67
C ASN A 67 -11.38 -3.16 9.70
N SER A 68 -12.61 -3.61 9.94
CA SER A 68 -13.65 -2.81 10.63
C SER A 68 -13.29 -2.45 12.08
N GLU A 69 -12.40 -3.21 12.71
CA GLU A 69 -12.02 -3.04 14.11
C GLU A 69 -10.91 -2.00 14.30
N LEU A 70 -10.06 -1.79 13.29
CA LEU A 70 -8.88 -0.93 13.41
C LEU A 70 -9.17 0.51 12.96
N ASN A 71 -8.43 1.47 13.49
CA ASN A 71 -8.51 2.86 13.04
C ASN A 71 -7.48 3.12 11.94
N HIS A 72 -7.96 3.33 10.72
CA HIS A 72 -7.13 3.64 9.56
C HIS A 72 -7.06 5.16 9.35
N TYR A 73 -5.85 5.69 9.34
CA TYR A 73 -5.57 7.11 9.13
C TYR A 73 -4.70 7.26 7.88
N TYR A 74 -5.22 7.94 6.86
CA TYR A 74 -4.44 8.23 5.65
C TYR A 74 -4.40 9.72 5.36
N THR A 75 -3.23 10.21 4.99
CA THR A 75 -3.10 11.60 4.51
C THR A 75 -3.78 11.76 3.15
N PHE A 76 -4.12 12.99 2.76
CA PHE A 76 -4.66 13.28 1.42
C PHE A 76 -3.78 12.65 0.31
N LYS A 77 -2.47 12.87 0.40
CA LYS A 77 -1.51 12.32 -0.56
C LYS A 77 -1.35 10.80 -0.40
N GLY A 78 -1.57 10.25 0.80
CA GLY A 78 -1.63 8.81 1.04
C GLY A 78 -2.77 8.15 0.29
N ILE A 79 -3.99 8.64 0.47
CA ILE A 79 -5.18 8.15 -0.24
C ILE A 79 -4.97 8.26 -1.75
N MET A 80 -4.57 9.44 -2.23
CA MET A 80 -4.26 9.69 -3.64
C MET A 80 -3.36 8.61 -4.26
N ARG A 81 -2.26 8.26 -3.60
CA ARG A 81 -1.31 7.25 -4.10
C ARG A 81 -1.87 5.84 -4.00
N LYS A 82 -2.53 5.51 -2.89
CA LYS A 82 -3.00 4.16 -2.58
C LYS A 82 -4.12 3.71 -3.51
N ILE A 83 -5.06 4.61 -3.86
CA ILE A 83 -6.18 4.31 -4.77
C ILE A 83 -6.06 4.98 -6.15
N ASN A 84 -4.90 5.58 -6.44
CA ASN A 84 -4.56 6.22 -7.72
C ASN A 84 -5.63 7.20 -8.24
N LEU A 85 -6.06 8.14 -7.39
CA LEU A 85 -7.06 9.16 -7.74
C LEU A 85 -6.42 10.51 -8.08
N HIS A 86 -6.95 11.19 -9.10
CA HIS A 86 -6.56 12.57 -9.40
C HIS A 86 -6.93 13.54 -8.25
N GLN A 87 -6.13 14.60 -8.07
CA GLN A 87 -6.24 15.54 -6.94
C GLN A 87 -7.61 16.17 -6.80
N GLN A 88 -8.18 16.66 -7.90
CA GLN A 88 -9.48 17.34 -7.88
C GLN A 88 -10.61 16.35 -7.54
N SER A 89 -10.56 15.14 -8.10
CA SER A 89 -11.54 14.09 -7.85
C SER A 89 -11.51 13.65 -6.38
N LEU A 90 -10.31 13.45 -5.83
CA LEU A 90 -10.14 13.09 -4.42
C LEU A 90 -10.63 14.21 -3.50
N SER A 91 -10.29 15.47 -3.79
CA SER A 91 -10.75 16.62 -2.99
C SER A 91 -12.27 16.69 -2.93
N ARG A 92 -12.94 16.56 -4.08
CA ARG A 92 -14.40 16.60 -4.15
C ARG A 92 -15.04 15.45 -3.38
N SER A 93 -14.51 14.23 -3.52
CA SER A 93 -15.00 13.05 -2.80
C SER A 93 -14.81 13.17 -1.29
N LEU A 94 -13.64 13.61 -0.83
CA LEU A 94 -13.38 13.80 0.61
C LEU A 94 -14.28 14.87 1.22
N GLN A 95 -14.46 16.01 0.54
CA GLN A 95 -15.38 17.07 1.00
C GLN A 95 -16.82 16.57 1.13
N ARG A 96 -17.30 15.81 0.15
CA ARG A 96 -18.64 15.22 0.20
C ARG A 96 -18.77 14.21 1.35
N LEU A 97 -17.82 13.28 1.47
CA LEU A 97 -17.84 12.28 2.54
C LEU A 97 -17.76 12.92 3.94
N GLU A 98 -17.00 14.00 4.09
CA GLU A 98 -16.89 14.77 5.33
C GLU A 98 -18.20 15.53 5.61
N SER A 99 -18.83 16.13 4.60
CA SER A 99 -20.14 16.81 4.76
C SER A 99 -21.29 15.86 5.11
N LEU A 100 -21.15 14.58 4.75
CA LEU A 100 -22.09 13.51 5.10
C LEU A 100 -21.73 12.83 6.43
N GLU A 101 -20.71 13.33 7.15
CA GLU A 101 -20.23 12.78 8.43
C GLU A 101 -19.80 11.30 8.35
N LEU A 102 -19.48 10.81 7.15
CA LEU A 102 -19.02 9.43 6.93
C LEU A 102 -17.53 9.29 7.23
N ILE A 103 -16.77 10.36 7.04
CA ILE A 103 -15.35 10.45 7.39
C ILE A 103 -15.10 11.72 8.19
N GLU A 104 -13.99 11.75 8.90
CA GLU A 104 -13.48 12.93 9.60
C GLU A 104 -12.01 13.17 9.28
N LYS A 105 -11.61 14.44 9.23
CA LYS A 105 -10.22 14.85 9.08
C LYS A 105 -9.59 15.09 10.45
N THR A 106 -8.53 14.36 10.75
CA THR A 106 -7.75 14.47 11.99
C THR A 106 -6.33 14.99 11.71
N MET A 107 -5.55 15.21 12.77
CA MET A 107 -4.13 15.53 12.64
C MET A 107 -3.31 14.41 11.97
N MET A 108 -3.74 13.16 12.08
CA MET A 108 -3.06 12.00 11.48
C MET A 108 -3.51 11.73 10.04
N GLY A 109 -4.58 12.38 9.58
CA GLY A 109 -5.18 12.19 8.26
C GLY A 109 -6.69 11.97 8.34
N TYR A 110 -7.26 11.46 7.25
CA TYR A 110 -8.67 11.11 7.15
C TYR A 110 -8.90 9.71 7.71
N LYS A 111 -10.00 9.55 8.41
CA LYS A 111 -10.50 8.26 8.92
C LYS A 111 -12.01 8.19 8.79
N ILE A 112 -12.57 6.98 8.80
CA ILE A 112 -14.01 6.76 8.86
C ILE A 112 -14.56 7.12 10.25
N THR A 113 -15.77 7.66 10.33
CA THR A 113 -16.39 8.00 11.63
C THR A 113 -16.87 6.74 12.37
N LYS A 114 -16.98 6.83 13.69
CA LYS A 114 -17.50 5.73 14.53
C LYS A 114 -18.93 5.35 14.16
N GLU A 115 -19.76 6.34 13.84
CA GLU A 115 -21.14 6.13 13.41
C GLU A 115 -21.19 5.37 12.09
N CYS A 116 -20.42 5.80 11.09
CA CYS A 116 -20.32 5.10 9.81
C CYS A 116 -19.81 3.66 9.97
N LYS A 117 -18.77 3.43 10.78
CA LYS A 117 -18.30 2.07 11.12
C LYS A 117 -19.40 1.19 11.74
N THR A 118 -20.20 1.75 12.65
CA THR A 118 -21.31 1.05 13.33
C THR A 118 -22.43 0.70 12.34
N GLN A 119 -22.73 1.59 11.41
CA GLN A 119 -23.71 1.33 10.35
C GLN A 119 -23.23 0.23 9.39
N LEU A 120 -21.95 0.27 9.01
CA LEU A 120 -21.35 -0.72 8.11
C LEU A 120 -21.26 -2.11 8.73
N SER A 121 -20.94 -2.22 10.03
CA SER A 121 -20.90 -3.49 10.76
C SER A 121 -22.28 -4.12 10.91
N LYS A 122 -23.28 -3.36 11.36
CA LYS A 122 -24.68 -3.83 11.47
C LYS A 122 -25.23 -4.38 10.15
N ARG A 123 -24.86 -3.77 9.01
CA ARG A 123 -25.32 -4.21 7.68
C ARG A 123 -24.64 -5.50 7.21
N ARG A 124 -23.40 -5.75 7.64
CA ARG A 124 -22.72 -7.04 7.42
C ARG A 124 -23.40 -8.17 8.22
N GLU A 125 -23.87 -7.89 9.43
CA GLU A 125 -24.59 -8.85 10.27
C GLU A 125 -26.00 -9.14 9.75
N ALA A 126 -26.70 -8.15 9.19
CA ALA A 126 -28.05 -8.30 8.64
C ALA A 126 -28.11 -9.11 7.34
N ASN A 127 -27.02 -9.11 6.56
CA ASN A 127 -26.88 -9.93 5.36
C ASN A 127 -26.19 -11.25 5.74
N PHE A 128 -26.98 -12.29 6.08
CA PHE A 128 -26.52 -13.68 6.29
C PHE A 128 -26.01 -14.32 4.97
N SER A 129 -24.95 -13.75 4.42
CA SER A 129 -24.00 -14.39 3.53
C SER A 129 -22.63 -13.89 3.95
N SER A 130 -22.25 -14.23 5.18
CA SER A 130 -20.88 -14.09 5.67
C SER A 130 -20.00 -15.08 4.91
N ILE A 131 -19.76 -14.80 3.64
CA ILE A 131 -18.48 -15.15 3.04
C ILE A 131 -17.50 -14.31 3.84
N PRO A 132 -16.57 -14.92 4.58
CA PRO A 132 -15.55 -14.15 5.25
C PRO A 132 -14.89 -13.33 4.16
N ILE A 133 -14.96 -12.00 4.28
CA ILE A 133 -14.10 -11.12 3.51
C ILE A 133 -12.69 -11.53 3.95
N LYS A 134 -12.10 -12.47 3.20
CA LYS A 134 -10.66 -12.68 3.19
C LYS A 134 -10.10 -11.47 2.44
N ILE A 135 -10.16 -10.30 3.05
CA ILE A 135 -9.01 -9.42 2.97
C ILE A 135 -7.95 -10.26 3.68
N PRO A 136 -6.90 -10.71 2.99
CA PRO A 136 -5.86 -11.48 3.64
C PRO A 136 -5.32 -10.65 4.81
N ILE A 137 -5.73 -10.99 6.03
CA ILE A 137 -4.97 -10.69 7.24
C ILE A 137 -3.69 -11.55 7.24
N GLU A 138 -3.58 -12.50 6.31
CA GLU A 138 -2.35 -13.19 6.00
C GLU A 138 -1.45 -12.31 5.14
N SER A 139 -0.16 -12.39 5.43
CA SER A 139 1.00 -12.03 4.62
C SER A 139 1.01 -12.62 3.19
N ALA A 140 -0.14 -12.98 2.62
CA ALA A 140 -0.34 -13.41 1.25
C ALA A 140 -0.02 -12.25 0.30
N GLY A 141 1.27 -12.14 -0.03
CA GLY A 141 1.82 -11.08 -0.87
C GLY A 141 2.87 -10.22 -0.16
N PHE A 142 2.99 -10.27 1.18
CA PHE A 142 4.03 -9.57 1.92
C PHE A 142 5.12 -10.52 2.40
N THR A 143 6.37 -10.20 2.10
CA THR A 143 7.56 -10.89 2.58
C THR A 143 8.15 -10.10 3.74
N GLN A 144 8.40 -10.77 4.86
CA GLN A 144 9.10 -10.20 6.01
C GLN A 144 10.56 -9.93 5.66
N LEU A 145 11.04 -8.73 5.99
CA LEU A 145 12.43 -8.30 5.77
C LEU A 145 13.22 -8.27 7.07
N ILE A 146 12.63 -7.72 8.14
CA ILE A 146 13.27 -7.56 9.44
C ILE A 146 12.27 -7.94 10.53
N GLN A 147 12.74 -8.62 11.58
CA GLN A 147 12.03 -8.77 12.84
C GLN A 147 13.01 -8.56 13.99
N THR A 148 12.61 -7.73 14.94
CA THR A 148 13.42 -7.42 16.12
C THR A 148 12.55 -7.03 17.30
N HIS A 149 13.14 -6.95 18.49
CA HIS A 149 12.47 -6.47 19.68
C HIS A 149 12.53 -4.94 19.78
N VAL A 150 11.45 -4.33 20.27
CA VAL A 150 11.46 -2.95 20.76
C VAL A 150 12.42 -2.90 21.97
N PRO A 151 13.36 -1.94 22.04
CA PRO A 151 14.20 -1.75 23.23
C PRO A 151 13.40 -1.51 24.51
N CYS A 152 13.84 -2.04 25.67
CA CYS A 152 13.10 -2.01 26.95
C CYS A 152 12.53 -0.63 27.31
N ASP A 153 13.30 0.43 27.07
CA ASP A 153 12.99 1.79 27.54
C ASP A 153 12.19 2.63 26.53
N LEU A 154 11.81 2.06 25.38
CA LEU A 154 11.09 2.76 24.33
C LEU A 154 9.61 2.41 24.35
N MET A 155 8.76 3.43 24.42
CA MET A 155 7.33 3.25 24.32
C MET A 155 6.93 3.20 22.85
N THR A 156 6.02 2.30 22.49
CA THR A 156 5.54 2.13 21.11
C THR A 156 5.03 3.45 20.52
N HIS A 157 4.29 4.25 21.30
CA HIS A 157 3.77 5.54 20.85
C HIS A 157 4.87 6.52 20.43
N ASP A 158 6.05 6.49 21.07
CA ASP A 158 7.18 7.36 20.72
C ASP A 158 7.71 7.02 19.32
N ILE A 159 7.79 5.72 19.00
CA ILE A 159 8.21 5.23 17.69
C ILE A 159 7.21 5.68 16.63
N VAL A 160 5.92 5.47 16.90
CA VAL A 160 4.83 5.85 15.99
C VAL A 160 4.85 7.35 15.73
N ALA A 161 4.89 8.17 16.78
CA ALA A 161 4.90 9.62 16.67
C ALA A 161 6.11 10.13 15.88
N ALA A 162 7.29 9.53 16.11
CA ALA A 162 8.50 9.95 15.45
C ALA A 162 8.60 9.49 13.98
N LEU A 163 7.96 8.38 13.60
CA LEU A 163 7.95 7.89 12.21
C LEU A 163 6.80 8.44 11.38
N THR A 164 5.73 8.90 12.02
CA THR A 164 4.55 9.43 11.34
C THR A 164 4.93 10.59 10.43
N GLY A 165 4.48 10.52 9.16
CA GLY A 165 4.74 11.55 8.16
C GLY A 165 6.12 11.49 7.51
N LYS A 166 7.05 10.63 7.97
CA LYS A 166 8.41 10.57 7.44
C LYS A 166 8.51 9.86 6.10
N TRP A 167 9.45 10.32 5.28
CA TRP A 167 9.79 9.70 4.01
C TRP A 167 11.17 9.05 4.13
N PHE A 168 11.39 7.98 3.37
CA PHE A 168 12.64 7.22 3.35
C PHE A 168 13.02 6.95 1.90
N ASP A 169 14.01 7.68 1.38
CA ASP A 169 14.44 7.59 -0.03
C ASP A 169 13.28 7.72 -1.05
N THR A 170 12.90 6.62 -1.70
CA THR A 170 11.77 6.52 -2.67
C THR A 170 10.45 6.18 -1.98
N LEU A 171 10.47 5.82 -0.70
CA LEU A 171 9.27 5.56 0.09
C LEU A 171 8.63 6.87 0.57
N ARG A 172 7.33 6.99 0.32
CA ARG A 172 6.49 8.13 0.72
C ARG A 172 5.50 7.64 1.75
N TRP A 173 5.33 8.45 2.80
CA TRP A 173 4.34 8.20 3.84
C TRP A 173 2.94 8.04 3.23
N LEU A 174 2.25 6.96 3.60
CA LEU A 174 0.84 6.74 3.29
C LEU A 174 -0.03 7.10 4.48
N GLY A 175 0.18 6.40 5.60
CA GLY A 175 -0.75 6.41 6.71
C GLY A 175 -0.35 5.45 7.82
N LEU A 176 -1.23 5.41 8.82
CA LEU A 176 -1.14 4.65 10.05
C LEU A 176 -2.42 3.85 10.22
N VAL A 177 -2.30 2.60 10.64
CA VAL A 177 -3.41 1.83 11.20
C VAL A 177 -3.09 1.58 12.67
N GLU A 178 -4.08 1.87 13.53
CA GLU A 178 -3.98 1.77 14.98
C GLU A 178 -5.06 0.79 15.49
N GLY A 179 -4.61 -0.24 16.19
CA GLY A 179 -5.44 -1.12 17.01
C GLY A 179 -5.06 -1.01 18.48
N ASP A 180 -5.70 -1.81 19.33
CA ASP A 180 -5.50 -1.75 20.78
C ASP A 180 -4.06 -2.06 21.21
N ASN A 181 -3.41 -3.03 20.54
CA ASN A 181 -2.06 -3.49 20.85
C ASN A 181 -1.15 -3.57 19.63
N GLU A 182 -1.60 -3.00 18.50
CA GLU A 182 -0.86 -3.01 17.25
C GLU A 182 -0.87 -1.66 16.55
N TYR A 183 0.26 -1.35 15.94
CA TYR A 183 0.40 -0.22 15.03
C TYR A 183 0.98 -0.71 13.73
N LEU A 184 0.41 -0.24 12.62
CA LEU A 184 0.91 -0.53 11.27
C LEU A 184 1.15 0.81 10.56
N LEU A 185 2.42 1.13 10.35
CA LEU A 185 2.86 2.30 9.60
C LEU A 185 3.13 1.88 8.17
N GLN A 186 2.67 2.68 7.21
CA GLN A 186 2.71 2.31 5.81
C GLN A 186 3.40 3.35 4.95
N TRP A 187 4.26 2.86 4.07
CA TRP A 187 4.88 3.65 3.01
C TRP A 187 4.67 3.00 1.65
N ILE A 188 4.71 3.83 0.61
CA ILE A 188 4.66 3.39 -0.79
C ILE A 188 5.83 3.96 -1.58
N SER A 189 6.35 3.20 -2.53
CA SER A 189 7.32 3.69 -3.49
C SER A 189 6.75 4.84 -4.33
N THR A 190 7.64 5.68 -4.85
CA THR A 190 7.28 6.78 -5.75
C THR A 190 6.55 6.33 -7.00
N ASP A 191 6.78 5.12 -7.47
CA ASP A 191 6.09 4.53 -8.64
C ASP A 191 4.82 3.75 -8.28
N HIS A 192 4.43 3.75 -7.00
CA HIS A 192 3.18 3.19 -6.48
C HIS A 192 3.06 1.66 -6.54
N LYS A 193 4.15 0.93 -6.80
CA LYS A 193 4.13 -0.53 -6.94
C LYS A 193 4.48 -1.26 -5.65
N VAL A 194 5.39 -0.69 -4.87
CA VAL A 194 5.97 -1.34 -3.69
C VAL A 194 5.44 -0.66 -2.43
N LEU A 195 4.95 -1.48 -1.51
CA LEU A 195 4.56 -1.11 -0.17
C LEU A 195 5.61 -1.65 0.80
N VAL A 196 5.94 -0.84 1.79
CA VAL A 196 6.72 -1.25 2.95
C VAL A 196 5.90 -0.90 4.19
N ASN A 197 5.72 -1.90 5.03
CA ASN A 197 4.94 -1.81 6.26
C ASN A 197 5.89 -2.01 7.44
N LEU A 198 5.74 -1.17 8.47
CA LEU A 198 6.29 -1.44 9.80
C LEU A 198 5.13 -1.76 10.72
N ARG A 199 5.10 -2.99 11.25
CA ARG A 199 4.16 -3.43 12.26
C ARG A 199 4.84 -3.45 13.62
N ILE A 200 4.21 -2.82 14.61
CA ILE A 200 4.60 -2.93 16.01
C ILE A 200 3.51 -3.72 16.70
N LEU A 201 3.83 -4.94 17.15
CA LEU A 201 2.91 -5.80 17.87
C LEU A 201 3.53 -6.12 19.24
N SER A 202 2.89 -5.66 20.30
CA SER A 202 3.43 -5.78 21.67
C SER A 202 4.87 -5.24 21.78
N ARG A 203 5.88 -6.13 21.85
CA ARG A 203 7.30 -5.81 22.00
C ARG A 203 8.13 -6.11 20.74
N TYR A 204 7.48 -6.36 19.61
CA TYR A 204 8.14 -6.69 18.35
C TYR A 204 7.93 -5.61 17.31
N ILE A 205 8.98 -5.33 16.56
CA ILE A 205 8.94 -4.57 15.30
C ILE A 205 9.15 -5.58 14.17
N ILE A 206 8.20 -5.61 13.23
CA ILE A 206 8.26 -6.42 12.03
C ILE A 206 8.19 -5.45 10.84
N ILE A 207 9.15 -5.54 9.92
CA ILE A 207 9.12 -4.78 8.67
C ILE A 207 8.93 -5.75 7.52
N GLU A 208 7.95 -5.50 6.69
CA GLU A 208 7.54 -6.37 5.57
C GLU A 208 7.30 -5.56 4.29
N THR A 209 7.41 -6.22 3.14
CA THR A 209 7.20 -5.60 1.83
C THR A 209 6.38 -6.49 0.89
N ASN A 210 5.61 -5.90 -0.01
CA ASN A 210 4.96 -6.65 -1.09
C ASN A 210 5.84 -6.84 -2.35
N ALA A 211 7.13 -6.46 -2.30
CA ALA A 211 8.03 -6.57 -3.45
C ALA A 211 8.24 -8.02 -3.89
N THR A 212 7.90 -8.30 -5.15
CA THR A 212 8.01 -9.66 -5.74
C THR A 212 9.33 -9.90 -6.47
N ASN A 213 9.89 -8.87 -7.12
CA ASN A 213 11.18 -8.97 -7.81
C ASN A 213 12.36 -8.64 -6.87
N GLU A 214 13.54 -9.16 -7.22
CA GLU A 214 14.75 -9.05 -6.39
C GLU A 214 15.22 -7.61 -6.18
N LYS A 215 15.16 -6.78 -7.24
CA LYS A 215 15.57 -5.38 -7.17
C LYS A 215 14.74 -4.61 -6.15
N ASP A 216 13.41 -4.67 -6.27
CA ASP A 216 12.49 -3.97 -5.38
C ASP A 216 12.59 -4.51 -3.95
N ARG A 217 12.87 -5.81 -3.78
CA ARG A 217 13.11 -6.43 -2.47
C ARG A 217 14.39 -5.91 -1.82
N MET A 218 15.48 -5.76 -2.57
CA MET A 218 16.73 -5.17 -2.08
C MET A 218 16.54 -3.70 -1.69
N GLU A 219 15.86 -2.91 -2.52
CA GLU A 219 15.55 -1.51 -2.21
C GLU A 219 14.67 -1.38 -0.96
N SER A 220 13.69 -2.27 -0.82
CA SER A 220 12.83 -2.35 0.37
C SER A 220 13.63 -2.75 1.62
N MET A 221 14.60 -3.67 1.49
CA MET A 221 15.50 -4.05 2.58
C MET A 221 16.36 -2.88 3.04
N ILE A 222 16.99 -2.14 2.12
CA ILE A 222 17.78 -0.94 2.44
C ILE A 222 16.91 0.09 3.18
N SER A 223 15.71 0.33 2.68
CA SER A 223 14.75 1.25 3.30
C SER A 223 14.33 0.77 4.69
N SER A 224 14.16 -0.55 4.89
CA SER A 224 13.82 -1.15 6.17
C SER A 224 14.89 -0.91 7.23
N TYR A 225 16.17 -1.05 6.87
CA TYR A 225 17.27 -0.70 7.78
C TYR A 225 17.28 0.78 8.15
N LYS A 226 16.92 1.69 7.23
CA LYS A 226 16.80 3.12 7.54
C LYS A 226 15.65 3.43 8.48
N ILE A 227 14.50 2.78 8.29
CA ILE A 227 13.36 2.89 9.21
C ILE A 227 13.77 2.41 10.61
N LEU A 228 14.44 1.24 10.69
CA LEU A 228 14.90 0.70 11.96
C LEU A 228 15.98 1.57 12.62
N ASP A 229 16.96 2.07 11.86
CA ASP A 229 17.98 3.01 12.35
C ASP A 229 17.33 4.28 12.93
N TYR A 230 16.32 4.81 12.24
CA TYR A 230 15.57 5.95 12.76
C TYR A 230 14.86 5.62 14.08
N ALA A 231 14.16 4.47 14.15
CA ALA A 231 13.47 4.03 15.35
C ALA A 231 14.43 3.81 16.54
N THR A 232 15.59 3.20 16.30
CA THR A 232 16.58 2.90 17.33
C THR A 232 17.36 4.13 17.80
N LYS A 233 17.59 5.13 16.92
CA LYS A 233 18.17 6.42 17.33
C LYS A 233 17.30 7.17 18.35
N LEU A 234 15.98 7.01 18.28
CA LEU A 234 15.07 7.55 19.31
C LEU A 234 15.33 6.90 20.67
N ALA A 235 15.50 5.57 20.69
CA ALA A 235 15.87 4.83 21.89
C ALA A 235 17.17 5.38 22.50
N LYS A 236 18.21 5.51 21.67
CA LYS A 236 19.52 6.03 22.10
C LYS A 236 19.42 7.43 22.69
N ASN A 237 18.69 8.33 22.04
CA ASN A 237 18.53 9.70 22.53
C ASN A 237 17.77 9.77 23.86
N LYS A 238 16.78 8.89 24.06
CA LYS A 238 16.02 8.81 25.31
C LYS A 238 16.89 8.31 26.47
N ILE A 239 17.71 7.28 26.22
CA ILE A 239 18.69 6.75 27.19
C ILE A 239 19.74 7.82 27.54
N ASN A 240 20.27 8.54 26.55
CA ASN A 240 21.26 9.60 26.78
C ASN A 240 20.69 10.76 27.61
N ARG A 241 19.42 11.13 27.40
CA ARG A 241 18.75 12.16 28.22
C ARG A 241 18.52 11.69 29.66
N CYS A 242 18.08 10.45 29.85
CA CYS A 242 17.88 9.86 31.18
C CYS A 242 19.18 9.80 32.00
N SER A 243 20.29 9.43 31.36
CA SER A 243 21.61 9.42 32.01
C SER A 243 22.14 10.82 32.31
N SER A 244 21.89 11.82 31.46
CA SER A 244 22.34 13.20 31.69
C SER A 244 21.61 13.90 32.85
N THR A 245 20.33 13.59 33.09
CA THR A 245 19.57 14.13 34.23
C THR A 245 19.99 13.51 35.57
N GLN A 246 20.53 12.29 35.56
CA GLN A 246 21.04 11.63 36.77
C GLN A 246 22.28 12.37 37.32
N TYR A 247 23.20 12.78 36.45
CA TYR A 247 24.42 13.51 36.84
C TYR A 247 24.18 14.94 37.33
N GLU A 248 23.02 15.54 37.01
CA GLU A 248 22.68 16.91 37.45
C GLU A 248 22.05 16.93 38.85
N LEU A 249 21.51 15.79 39.32
CA LEU A 249 20.98 15.61 40.67
C LEU A 249 22.09 15.19 41.66
N ASP A 250 23.09 14.43 41.21
CA ASP A 250 24.22 14.00 42.04
C ASP A 250 25.26 15.11 42.31
N ILE A 251 25.07 16.33 41.77
CA ILE A 251 25.94 17.50 42.02
C ILE A 251 25.40 18.38 43.18
N PHE A 252 24.21 18.08 43.70
CA PHE A 252 23.57 18.85 44.78
C PHE A 252 23.44 18.12 46.13
N ASP A 253 24.04 16.93 46.28
CA ASP A 253 24.15 16.20 47.56
C ASP A 253 25.58 16.20 48.13
#